data_AF-A0A5K1C4E5-F1
#
_entry.id   AF-A0A5K1C4E5-F1
#
_cell.length_a   1.000
_cell.length_b   1.000
_cell.length_c   1.000
_cell.angle_alpha   90.00
_cell.angle_beta   90.00
_cell.angle_gamma   90.00
#
_symmetry.space_group_name_H-M   'P 1'
#
loop_
_entity.id
_entity.type
_entity.pdbx_description
1 polymer ?
#
loop_
_entity_poly.entity_id
_entity_poly.type
_entity_poly.pdbx_seq_one_letter_code
_entity_poly.pdbx_strand_id
1 'polypeptide(L)' 'VHYLSGPCRVIDVDGIPAKPGDILAVEICDLGPLSGDEWGYTGTFDRENGGGFLTDHFPCATKAIWYFEGIYARSPHIP' A
#
# COMPACT_ATOMS: atom_id res chain seq x y z
N VAL A 1 7.80 -9.12 1.05
CA VAL A 1 8.31 -7.77 0.73
C VAL A 1 7.73 -6.75 1.67
N HIS A 2 8.36 -5.57 1.82
CA HIS A 2 7.82 -4.21 1.63
C HIS A 2 9.01 -3.23 1.54
N TYR A 3 9.17 -2.48 0.44
CA TYR A 3 10.19 -1.43 0.31
C TYR A 3 9.63 -0.11 0.84
N LEU A 4 10.27 0.48 1.84
CA LEU A 4 9.80 1.69 2.50
C LEU A 4 10.64 2.90 2.09
N SER A 5 9.99 4.03 1.82
CA SER A 5 10.65 5.32 1.62
C SER A 5 11.04 5.91 2.97
N GLY A 6 12.33 6.21 3.15
CA GLY A 6 12.86 6.79 4.38
C GLY A 6 14.21 6.20 4.80
N PRO A 7 14.63 6.41 6.05
CA PRO A 7 13.93 7.12 7.13
C PRO A 7 13.94 8.65 6.96
N CYS A 8 12.87 9.31 7.39
CA CYS A 8 12.79 10.78 7.45
C CYS A 8 13.16 11.27 8.87
N ARG A 9 14.12 12.20 8.98
CA ARG A 9 14.46 12.84 10.27
C ARG A 9 13.46 13.95 10.57
N VAL A 10 12.87 13.91 11.77
CA VAL A 10 11.95 14.94 12.25
C VAL A 10 12.68 15.92 13.15
N ILE A 11 12.52 17.21 12.85
CA ILE A 11 12.98 18.35 13.65
C ILE A 11 11.79 19.28 13.87
N ASP A 12 11.74 19.95 15.02
CA ASP A 12 10.74 21.00 15.25
C ASP A 12 11.14 22.32 14.57
N VAL A 13 10.34 23.36 14.82
CA VAL A 13 10.53 24.71 14.25
C VAL A 13 11.83 25.38 14.71
N ASP A 14 12.37 24.96 15.86
CA ASP A 14 13.61 25.48 16.45
C ASP A 14 14.83 24.61 16.06
N GLY A 15 14.62 23.55 15.28
CA GLY A 15 15.66 22.64 14.81
C GLY A 15 16.05 21.56 15.81
N ILE A 16 15.27 21.35 16.88
CA ILE A 16 15.52 20.30 17.86
C ILE A 16 15.04 18.96 17.30
N PRO A 17 15.91 17.93 17.25
CA PRO A 17 15.50 16.60 16.81
C PRO A 17 14.49 15.98 17.77
N ALA A 18 13.51 15.26 17.22
CA ALA A 18 12.62 14.42 18.01
C ALA A 18 13.41 13.41 18.84
N LYS A 19 12.99 13.16 20.08
CA LYS A 19 13.66 12.29 21.06
C LYS A 19 12.77 11.11 21.49
N PRO A 20 13.35 10.06 22.10
CA PRO A 20 12.57 8.96 22.65
C PRO A 20 11.54 9.46 23.67
N GLY A 21 10.29 9.01 23.51
CA GLY A 21 9.16 9.42 24.34
C GLY A 21 8.32 10.55 23.75
N ASP A 22 8.80 11.23 22.70
CA ASP A 22 7.97 12.19 21.95
C ASP A 22 6.89 11.47 21.12
N ILE A 23 5.81 12.20 20.81
CA ILE A 23 4.76 11.74 19.92
C ILE A 23 4.95 12.40 18.55
N LEU A 24 5.09 11.59 17.51
CA LEU A 24 5.04 12.07 16.13
C LEU A 24 3.58 12.14 15.68
N ALA A 25 3.03 13.34 15.59
CA ALA A 25 1.75 13.58 14.93
C ALA A 25 1.99 13.64 13.40
N VAL A 26 1.29 12.79 12.65
CA VAL A 26 1.35 12.75 11.18
C VAL A 26 -0.01 13.08 10.63
N GLU A 27 -0.10 14.17 9.87
CA GLU A 27 -1.27 14.48 9.05
C GLU A 27 -1.00 14.02 7.61
N ILE A 28 -1.82 13.10 7.11
CA ILE A 28 -1.77 12.66 5.71
C ILE A 28 -2.67 13.60 4.92
N CYS A 29 -2.08 14.62 4.31
CA CYS A 29 -2.84 15.67 3.62
C CYS A 29 -3.45 15.20 2.29
N ASP A 30 -2.76 14.31 1.57
CA ASP A 30 -3.21 13.75 0.29
C ASP A 30 -2.47 12.43 -0.01
N LEU A 31 -3.04 11.62 -0.90
CA LEU A 31 -2.45 10.38 -1.40
C LEU A 31 -3.02 10.04 -2.77
N GLY A 32 -2.17 9.54 -3.67
CA GLY A 32 -2.59 9.03 -4.96
C GLY A 32 -1.57 8.10 -5.61
N PRO A 33 -1.93 7.48 -6.74
CA PRO A 33 -0.97 6.77 -7.59
C PRO A 33 0.06 7.74 -8.18
N LEU A 34 1.15 7.20 -8.72
CA LEU A 34 2.08 7.99 -9.51
C LEU A 34 1.43 8.37 -10.84
N SER A 35 1.71 9.58 -11.33
CA SER A 35 1.20 10.03 -12.62
C SER A 35 1.76 9.15 -13.75
N GLY A 36 0.87 8.62 -14.59
CA GLY A 36 1.18 7.66 -15.64
C GLY A 36 1.15 6.20 -15.21
N ASP A 37 1.06 5.94 -13.89
CA ASP A 37 0.96 4.60 -13.30
C ASP A 37 -0.32 4.46 -12.46
N GLU A 38 -1.45 4.96 -12.98
CA GLU A 38 -2.77 4.91 -12.37
C GLU A 38 -3.39 3.49 -12.42
N TRP A 39 -2.67 2.50 -11.90
CA TRP A 39 -3.11 1.12 -11.82
C TRP A 39 -2.53 0.39 -10.60
N GLY A 40 -3.16 -0.71 -10.22
CA GLY A 40 -2.72 -1.55 -9.11
C GLY A 40 -3.13 -3.01 -9.30
N TYR A 41 -2.88 -3.84 -8.30
CA TYR A 41 -3.29 -5.24 -8.33
C TYR A 41 -3.81 -5.72 -6.98
N THR A 42 -4.68 -6.71 -7.04
CA THR A 42 -4.99 -7.60 -5.92
C THR A 42 -4.57 -9.00 -6.34
N GLY A 43 -4.01 -9.77 -5.42
CA GLY A 43 -3.71 -11.17 -5.67
C GLY A 43 -3.91 -12.01 -4.43
N THR A 44 -4.23 -13.28 -4.64
CA THR A 44 -4.11 -14.30 -3.59
C THR A 44 -2.86 -15.10 -3.88
N PHE A 45 -2.12 -15.44 -2.83
CA PHE A 45 -0.96 -16.28 -2.98
C PHE A 45 -1.36 -17.74 -3.09
N ASP A 46 -0.49 -18.52 -3.73
CA ASP A 46 -0.58 -19.97 -3.70
C ASP A 46 -0.47 -20.49 -2.27
N ARG A 47 -1.16 -21.61 -1.97
CA ARG A 47 -1.14 -22.25 -0.65
C ARG A 47 0.27 -22.52 -0.15
N GLU A 48 1.16 -22.96 -1.02
CA GLU A 48 2.53 -23.31 -0.67
C GLU A 48 3.49 -22.12 -0.72
N ASN A 49 3.00 -20.91 -1.02
CA ASN A 49 3.84 -19.72 -1.17
C ASN A 49 3.17 -18.47 -0.58
N GLY A 50 2.89 -18.51 0.72
CA GLY A 50 2.37 -17.38 1.50
C GLY A 50 0.91 -17.55 1.93
N GLY A 51 0.08 -18.19 1.09
CA GLY A 51 -1.33 -18.42 1.39
C GLY A 51 -2.13 -17.13 1.67
N GLY A 52 -3.23 -17.30 2.40
CA GLY A 52 -4.20 -16.25 2.70
C GLY A 52 -5.39 -16.82 3.50
N PHE A 53 -6.33 -15.95 3.84
CA PHE A 53 -7.43 -16.32 4.75
C PHE A 53 -8.33 -17.45 4.23
N LEU A 54 -8.59 -17.51 2.91
CA LEU A 54 -9.48 -18.51 2.28
C LEU A 54 -8.73 -19.53 1.41
N THR A 55 -7.46 -19.78 1.70
CA THR A 55 -6.59 -20.62 0.86
C THR A 55 -7.06 -22.07 0.73
N ASP A 56 -7.77 -22.63 1.71
CA ASP A 56 -8.33 -23.97 1.59
C ASP A 56 -9.46 -24.07 0.54
N HIS A 57 -10.12 -22.93 0.27
CA HIS A 57 -11.15 -22.82 -0.78
C HIS A 57 -10.56 -22.36 -2.12
N PHE A 58 -9.55 -21.50 -2.09
CA PHE A 58 -8.88 -20.93 -3.26
C PHE A 58 -7.36 -21.16 -3.17
N PRO A 59 -6.87 -22.38 -3.43
CA PRO A 59 -5.49 -22.75 -3.13
C PRO A 59 -4.48 -22.25 -4.16
N CYS A 60 -4.93 -21.94 -5.38
CA CYS A 60 -4.08 -21.46 -6.45
C CYS A 60 -3.88 -19.94 -6.36
N ALA A 61 -2.70 -19.48 -6.77
CA ALA A 61 -2.47 -18.04 -6.93
C ALA A 61 -3.44 -17.43 -7.95
N THR A 62 -3.98 -16.25 -7.62
CA THR A 62 -4.86 -15.47 -8.50
C THR A 62 -4.44 -14.01 -8.55
N LYS A 63 -4.91 -13.27 -9.56
CA LYS A 63 -4.62 -11.85 -9.72
C LYS A 63 -5.76 -11.12 -10.43
N ALA A 64 -6.09 -9.94 -9.92
CA ALA A 64 -6.89 -8.93 -10.62
C ALA A 64 -6.07 -7.64 -10.77
N ILE A 65 -6.08 -7.07 -11.97
CA ILE A 65 -5.49 -5.75 -12.26
C ILE A 65 -6.57 -4.68 -12.18
N TRP A 66 -6.26 -3.57 -11.52
CA TRP A 66 -7.15 -2.44 -11.33
C TRP A 66 -6.62 -1.22 -12.06
N TYR A 67 -7.49 -0.48 -12.73
CA TYR A 67 -7.19 0.83 -13.33
C TYR A 67 -7.93 1.91 -12.54
N PHE A 68 -7.26 3.02 -12.28
CA PHE A 68 -7.81 4.14 -11.51
C PHE A 68 -8.27 5.26 -12.45
N GLU A 69 -9.49 5.73 -12.25
CA GLU A 69 -10.12 6.81 -13.02
C GLU A 69 -10.63 7.87 -12.03
N GLY A 70 -9.74 8.82 -11.71
CA GLY A 70 -9.95 9.76 -10.61
C GLY A 70 -10.06 9.02 -9.27
N ILE A 71 -11.22 9.11 -8.61
CA ILE A 71 -11.48 8.46 -7.33
C ILE A 71 -12.05 7.02 -7.48
N TYR A 72 -12.24 6.54 -8.71
CA TYR A 72 -12.82 5.23 -8.99
C TYR A 72 -11.75 4.21 -9.38
N ALA A 73 -12.04 2.94 -9.15
CA ALA A 73 -11.21 1.82 -9.58
C ALA A 73 -12.08 0.80 -10.32
N ARG A 74 -11.57 0.27 -11.44
CA ARG A 74 -12.24 -0.80 -12.20
C ARG A 74 -11.27 -1.91 -12.59
N SER A 75 -11.79 -3.14 -12.69
CA SER A 75 -11.02 -4.29 -13.15
C SER A 75 -11.74 -4.98 -14.31
N PRO A 76 -11.07 -5.27 -15.43
CA PRO A 76 -11.67 -6.09 -16.49
C PRO A 76 -11.95 -7.53 -16.05
N HIS A 77 -11.41 -7.98 -14.91
CA HIS A 77 -11.64 -9.31 -14.35
C HIS A 77 -12.95 -9.39 -13.54
N ILE A 78 -13.53 -8.25 -13.18
CA ILE A 78 -14.70 -8.14 -12.28
C ILE A 78 -15.67 -7.13 -12.94
N PRO A 79 -16.63 -7.61 -13.75
CA PRO A 79 -17.57 -6.76 -14.49
C PRO A 79 -18.51 -5.93 -13.62
#